data_AF-A0A832IFD3-F1
#
_entry.id   AF-A0A832IFD3-F1
#
_cell.length_a   1.000
_cell.length_b   1.000
_cell.length_c   1.000
_cell.angle_alpha   90.00
_cell.angle_beta   90.00
_cell.angle_gamma   90.00
#
_symmetry.space_group_name_H-M   'P 1'
#
loop_
_entity.id
_entity.type
_entity.pdbx_description
1 polymer ?
#
loop_
_entity_poly.entity_id
_entity_poly.type
_entity_poly.pdbx_seq_one_letter_code
_entity_poly.pdbx_strand_id
1 'polypeptide(L)'
;MKKFKIYKNIRKRAMIMGLPISLFGLMMASVIGSLMLIIFSFSLSVIILVLLFNFGLYLGLSYSVKNPNLLHYQKVFPDTISNKKAFLLPPEENPNHHEEN
;
A
#
# COMPACT_ATOMS: atom_id res chain seq x y z
N MET A 1 -18.11 -28.28 -7.80
CA MET A 1 -16.93 -27.70 -7.12
C MET A 1 -17.18 -26.23 -6.84
N LYS A 2 -17.04 -25.76 -5.59
CA LYS A 2 -17.27 -24.35 -5.22
C LYS A 2 -16.10 -23.48 -5.72
N LYS A 3 -16.39 -22.45 -6.52
CA LYS A 3 -15.38 -21.52 -7.03
C LYS A 3 -15.07 -20.48 -5.95
N PHE A 4 -13.86 -20.53 -5.37
CA PHE A 4 -13.40 -19.50 -4.45
C PHE A 4 -12.86 -18.30 -5.24
N LYS A 5 -13.37 -17.10 -4.95
CA LYS A 5 -12.84 -15.85 -5.51
C LYS A 5 -11.43 -15.64 -4.95
N ILE A 6 -10.42 -15.57 -5.81
CA ILE A 6 -9.03 -15.30 -5.39
C ILE A 6 -9.01 -13.96 -4.64
N TYR A 7 -8.83 -14.03 -3.33
CA TYR A 7 -8.82 -12.87 -2.44
C TYR A 7 -7.50 -12.12 -2.64
N LYS A 8 -7.54 -11.09 -3.51
CA LYS A 8 -6.34 -10.34 -3.93
C LYS A 8 -5.99 -9.17 -3.00
N ASN A 9 -6.66 -9.02 -1.86
CA ASN A 9 -6.48 -7.87 -0.97
C ASN A 9 -5.31 -8.03 0.01
N ILE A 10 -4.79 -9.25 0.20
CA ILE A 10 -3.64 -9.53 1.09
C ILE A 10 -2.34 -8.80 0.70
N ARG A 11 -2.18 -8.37 -0.56
CA ARG A 11 -0.99 -7.62 -1.02
C ARG A 11 -1.17 -6.11 -1.06
N LYS A 12 -2.39 -5.57 -0.85
CA LYS A 12 -2.67 -4.20 -1.26
C LYS A 12 -2.15 -3.13 -0.31
N ARG A 13 -2.06 -3.39 1.01
CA ARG A 13 -1.44 -2.46 1.97
C ARG A 13 -0.95 -3.26 3.18
N ALA A 14 0.38 -3.35 3.34
CA ALA A 14 0.95 -3.71 4.62
C ALA A 14 0.75 -2.52 5.56
N MET A 15 -0.16 -2.66 6.51
CA MET A 15 -0.40 -1.68 7.57
C MET A 15 0.20 -2.21 8.87
N ILE A 16 1.00 -1.38 9.53
CA ILE A 16 1.55 -1.64 10.85
C ILE A 16 0.91 -0.63 11.80
N MET A 17 0.20 -1.11 12.82
CA MET A 17 -0.52 -0.27 13.80
C MET A 17 -1.45 0.77 13.16
N GLY A 18 -2.14 0.41 12.06
CA GLY A 18 -3.06 1.31 11.38
C GLY A 18 -2.41 2.35 10.46
N LEU A 19 -1.07 2.38 10.35
CA LEU A 19 -0.32 3.20 9.40
C LEU A 19 0.25 2.33 8.26
N PRO A 20 0.28 2.81 7.00
CA PRO A 20 1.04 2.17 5.93
C PRO A 20 2.55 2.23 6.24
N ILE A 21 3.30 1.25 5.73
CA ILE A 21 4.74 1.08 5.99
C ILE A 21 5.57 2.38 5.84
N SER A 22 5.26 3.23 4.85
CA SER A 22 5.95 4.50 4.62
C SER A 22 5.74 5.50 5.75
N LEU A 23 4.49 5.66 6.21
CA LEU A 23 4.14 6.57 7.31
C LEU A 23 4.65 6.04 8.65
N PHE A 24 4.67 4.72 8.81
CA PHE A 24 5.30 4.08 9.96
C PHE A 24 6.81 4.38 10.01
N GLY A 25 7.50 4.33 8.87
CA GLY A 25 8.91 4.74 8.76
C GLY A 25 9.14 6.19 9.18
N LEU A 26 8.25 7.12 8.76
CA LEU A 26 8.32 8.52 9.18
C LEU A 26 8.14 8.68 10.70
N MET A 27 7.22 7.93 11.30
CA MET A 27 7.01 7.92 12.75
C MET A 27 8.26 7.39 13.48
N MET A 28 8.88 6.32 12.99
CA MET A 28 10.12 5.78 13.57
C MET A 28 11.30 6.75 13.43
N ALA A 29 11.43 7.44 12.29
CA ALA A 29 12.45 8.47 12.10
C ALA A 29 12.27 9.64 13.08
N SER A 30 11.03 10.07 13.33
CA SER A 30 10.72 11.08 14.35
C SER A 30 11.12 10.61 15.74
N VAL A 31 10.81 9.35 16.12
CA VAL A 31 11.18 8.79 17.43
C VAL A 31 12.70 8.77 17.61
N ILE A 32 13.44 8.31 16.60
CA ILE A 32 14.91 8.28 16.65
C ILE A 32 15.49 9.70 16.70
N GLY A 33 14.96 10.63 15.90
CA GLY A 33 15.37 12.03 15.91
C GLY A 33 15.07 12.72 17.25
N SER A 34 13.93 12.41 17.86
CA SER A 34 13.60 12.90 19.20
C SER A 34 14.56 12.39 20.26
N LEU A 35 14.94 11.11 20.17
CA LEU A 35 15.91 10.54 21.09
C LEU A 35 17.26 11.25 20.99
N MET A 36 17.72 11.52 19.75
CA MET A 36 18.92 12.32 19.49
C MET A 36 18.82 13.72 20.11
N LEU A 37 17.69 14.42 19.96
CA LEU A 37 17.51 15.76 20.55
C LEU A 37 17.53 15.75 22.08
N ILE A 38 16.93 14.74 22.70
CA ILE A 38 16.86 14.63 24.16
C ILE A 38 18.26 14.45 24.75
N ILE A 39 19.09 13.58 24.16
CA ILE A 39 20.46 13.32 24.65
C ILE A 39 21.38 14.54 24.50
N PHE A 40 21.21 15.35 23.45
CA PHE A 40 22.06 16.51 23.20
C PHE A 40 21.63 17.75 24.00
N SER A 41 20.33 17.95 24.24
CA SER A 41 19.84 19.19 24.82
C SER A 41 19.65 19.15 26.34
N PHE A 42 19.39 17.99 26.94
CA PHE A 42 19.17 17.80 28.39
C PHE A 42 18.29 18.86 29.10
N SER A 43 17.27 19.39 28.41
CA SER A 43 16.32 20.37 28.96
C SER A 43 14.93 19.75 29.12
N LEU A 44 14.32 19.95 30.29
CA LEU A 44 12.95 19.47 30.58
C LEU A 44 11.92 20.02 29.59
N SER A 45 12.05 21.27 29.17
CA SER A 45 11.15 21.89 28.20
C SER A 45 11.20 21.19 26.84
N VAL A 46 12.40 20.80 26.40
CA VAL A 46 12.60 20.09 25.13
C VAL A 46 12.00 18.69 25.20
N ILE A 47 12.18 17.98 26.33
CA ILE A 47 11.60 16.65 26.53
C ILE A 47 10.06 16.69 26.40
N ILE A 48 9.41 17.66 27.05
CA ILE A 48 7.95 17.80 26.99
C ILE A 48 7.48 18.10 25.56
N LEU A 49 8.13 19.06 24.88
CA LEU A 49 7.79 19.45 23.51
C LEU A 49 7.91 18.26 22.54
N VAL A 50 8.99 17.51 22.67
CA VAL A 50 9.31 16.39 21.79
C VAL A 50 8.35 15.21 21.99
N LEU A 51 7.90 14.96 23.21
CA LEU A 51 6.86 13.97 23.51
C LEU A 51 5.51 14.36 22.89
N LEU A 52 5.08 15.62 23.10
CA LEU A 52 3.86 16.16 22.49
C LEU A 52 3.92 16.10 20.96
N PHE A 53 5.08 16.44 20.38
CA PHE A 53 5.29 16.40 18.94
C PHE A 53 5.13 14.99 18.38
N ASN A 54 5.77 13.98 18.98
CA ASN A 54 5.62 12.58 18.54
C ASN A 54 4.17 12.09 18.64
N PHE A 55 3.47 12.44 19.72
CA PHE A 55 2.06 12.06 19.89
C PHE A 55 1.15 12.75 18.86
N GLY A 56 1.33 14.05 18.67
CA GLY A 56 0.60 14.83 17.68
C GLY A 56 0.86 14.34 16.24
N LEU A 57 2.11 14.03 15.92
CA LEU A 57 2.50 13.44 14.65
C LEU A 57 1.76 12.12 14.42
N TYR A 58 1.79 11.20 15.38
CA TYR A 58 1.11 9.90 15.27
C TYR A 58 -0.41 10.07 15.04
N LEU A 59 -1.06 10.95 15.80
CA LEU A 59 -2.49 11.23 15.64
C LEU A 59 -2.80 11.84 14.26
N GLY A 60 -2.01 12.82 13.82
CA GLY A 60 -2.17 13.47 12.52
C GLY A 60 -2.04 12.48 11.36
N LEU A 61 -1.01 11.62 11.41
CA LEU A 61 -0.80 10.57 10.41
C LEU A 61 -1.95 9.55 10.42
N SER A 62 -2.39 9.11 11.60
CA SER A 62 -3.50 8.16 11.74
C SER A 62 -4.81 8.72 11.17
N TYR A 63 -5.09 10.01 11.43
CA TYR A 63 -6.26 10.69 10.86
C TYR A 63 -6.18 10.82 9.33
N SER A 64 -4.99 11.11 8.79
CA SER A 64 -4.76 11.19 7.35
C SER A 64 -4.99 9.86 6.64
N VAL A 65 -4.59 8.74 7.26
CA VAL A 65 -4.83 7.39 6.72
C VAL A 65 -6.31 7.00 6.75
N LYS A 66 -7.05 7.41 7.79
CA LYS A 66 -8.49 7.13 7.93
C LYS A 66 -9.36 7.85 6.90
N ASN A 67 -8.88 8.97 6.35
CA ASN A 67 -9.58 9.75 5.31
C ASN A 67 -8.85 9.63 3.96
N PRO A 68 -8.94 8.46 3.27
CA PRO A 68 -8.24 8.21 2.02
C PRO A 68 -8.69 9.13 0.87
N ASN A 69 -9.76 9.90 1.06
CA ASN A 69 -10.28 10.82 0.05
C ASN A 69 -9.33 11.98 -0.27
N LEU A 70 -8.44 12.35 0.66
CA LEU A 70 -7.42 13.38 0.46
C LEU A 70 -6.16 12.84 -0.24
N LEU A 71 -5.97 11.52 -0.24
CA LEU A 71 -4.81 10.82 -0.80
C LEU A 71 -5.27 9.87 -1.90
N HIS A 72 -5.98 10.40 -2.90
CA HIS A 72 -6.21 9.73 -4.17
C HIS A 72 -4.86 9.55 -4.88
N TYR A 73 -4.08 8.56 -4.45
CA TYR A 73 -2.95 8.02 -5.20
C TYR A 73 -3.54 7.41 -6.46
N GLN A 74 -3.52 8.23 -7.51
CA GLN A 74 -4.05 7.94 -8.83
C GLN A 74 -3.62 6.53 -9.24
N LYS A 75 -4.60 5.71 -9.61
CA LYS A 75 -4.39 4.35 -10.14
C LYS A 75 -3.53 4.48 -11.41
N VAL A 76 -2.21 4.34 -11.30
CA VAL A 76 -1.23 4.43 -12.41
C VAL A 76 -1.32 3.30 -13.43
N PHE A 77 -2.41 2.52 -13.42
CA PHE A 77 -2.66 1.51 -14.45
C PHE A 77 -3.90 1.91 -15.24
N PRO A 78 -3.70 2.55 -16.42
CA PRO A 78 -4.80 2.78 -17.35
C PRO A 78 -5.33 1.43 -17.82
N ASP A 79 -6.65 1.31 -17.89
CA ASP A 79 -7.33 0.07 -18.30
C ASP A 79 -7.05 -0.30 -19.79
N THR A 80 -6.32 0.55 -20.52
CA THR A 80 -5.86 0.34 -21.90
C THR A 80 -4.74 -0.71 -22.03
N ILE A 81 -4.01 -1.05 -20.95
CA ILE A 81 -2.95 -2.09 -20.94
C ILE A 81 -3.43 -3.38 -20.23
N SER A 82 -4.71 -3.73 -20.40
CA SER A 82 -5.24 -5.00 -19.90
C SER A 82 -5.28 -6.03 -21.04
N ASN A 83 -4.22 -6.84 -21.17
CA ASN A 83 -4.14 -7.94 -22.15
C ASN A 83 -5.02 -9.14 -21.74
N LYS A 84 -6.31 -8.92 -21.51
CA LYS A 84 -7.27 -10.01 -21.23
C LYS A 84 -7.87 -10.61 -22.50
N LYS A 85 -7.68 -9.97 -23.66
CA LYS A 85 -8.29 -10.35 -24.92
C LYS A 85 -7.45 -11.33 -25.75
N ALA A 86 -6.14 -11.46 -25.49
CA ALA A 86 -5.27 -12.38 -26.25
C ALA A 86 -5.45 -13.88 -25.91
N PHE A 87 -6.28 -14.23 -24.92
CA PHE A 87 -6.51 -15.64 -24.54
C PHE A 87 -7.65 -16.31 -25.34
N LEU A 88 -8.36 -15.58 -26.20
CA LEU A 88 -9.37 -16.17 -27.10
C LEU A 88 -8.70 -16.54 -28.43
N LEU A 89 -7.81 -17.54 -28.41
CA LEU A 89 -7.47 -18.26 -29.64
C LEU A 89 -8.60 -19.28 -29.90
N PRO A 90 -9.29 -19.25 -31.05
CA PRO A 90 -10.07 -20.41 -31.48
C PRO A 90 -9.10 -21.57 -31.74
N PRO A 91 -9.48 -22.83 -31.48
CA PRO A 91 -8.73 -23.97 -32.00
C PRO A 91 -8.68 -23.80 -33.52
N GLU A 92 -7.50 -23.90 -34.12
CA GLU A 92 -7.35 -24.00 -35.56
C GLU A 92 -8.29 -25.10 -36.08
N GLU A 93 -9.21 -24.69 -36.95
CA GLU A 93 -9.89 -25.58 -37.88
C GLU A 93 -8.80 -26.16 -38.79
N ASN A 94 -8.46 -27.43 -38.56
CA ASN A 94 -7.48 -28.18 -39.31
C ASN A 94 -8.08 -28.58 -40.68
N PRO A 95 -7.59 -28.05 -41.82
CA PRO A 95 -8.05 -28.45 -43.14
C PRO A 95 -7.16 -29.59 -43.64
N ASN A 96 -7.36 -30.81 -43.14
CA ASN A 96 -6.86 -32.03 -43.77
C ASN A 96 -8.07 -32.82 -44.23
N HIS A 97 -8.42 -32.72 -45.51
CA HIS A 97 -8.05 -33.71 -46.52
C HIS A 97 -8.71 -35.08 -46.27
N HIS A 98 -9.74 -35.34 -47.11
CA HIS A 98 -10.00 -36.54 -47.90
C HIS A 98 -9.74 -37.95 -47.32
N GLU A 99 -10.63 -38.87 -47.72
CA GLU A 99 -10.61 -40.34 -47.52
C GLU A 99 -11.23 -40.76 -46.16
N GLU A 100 -12.26 -41.60 -46.07
CA GLU A 100 -12.58 -42.83 -46.79
C GLU A 100 -14.09 -43.17 -46.65
N ASN A 101 -14.68 -43.63 -47.77
CA ASN A 101 -15.75 -44.62 -47.96
C ASN A 101 -16.93 -44.75 -46.97
#